data_AF-A0A3C1LBG9-F1
#
_entry.id   AF-A0A3C1LBG9-F1
#
_cell.length_a   1.000
_cell.length_b   1.000
_cell.length_c   1.000
_cell.angle_alpha   90.00
_cell.angle_beta   90.00
_cell.angle_gamma   90.00
#
_symmetry.space_group_name_H-M   'P 1'
#
loop_
_entity.id
_entity.type
_entity.pdbx_description
1 polymer ?
#
loop_
_entity_poly.entity_id
_entity_poly.type
_entity_poly.pdbx_seq_one_letter_code
_entity_poly.pdbx_strand_id
1 'polypeptide(L)'
;FAVPGLPVEPVDVTGAGDTFGAALVHALNVTDDLRAAAGFANAAASRAVTLLGARSGVAAHADVLAFMRAHGLPTDLPTSPTPDADPAPGSPAAPPTTERHAT
;
A
#
# COMPACT_ATOMS: atom_id res chain seq x y z
N PHE A 1 -16.46 2.61 0.50
CA PHE A 1 -15.95 3.49 -0.57
C PHE A 1 -15.43 2.63 -1.72
N ALA A 2 -15.16 3.20 -2.89
CA ALA A 2 -14.53 2.51 -4.02
C ALA A 2 -13.39 3.35 -4.60
N VAL A 3 -12.39 2.68 -5.18
CA VAL A 3 -11.28 3.30 -5.93
C VAL A 3 -11.42 2.86 -7.39
N PRO A 4 -11.47 3.79 -8.36
CA PRO A 4 -11.60 3.43 -9.76
C PRO A 4 -10.33 2.71 -10.26
N GLY A 5 -10.51 1.73 -11.13
CA GLY A 5 -9.40 1.05 -11.80
C GLY A 5 -8.62 2.01 -12.72
N LEU A 6 -7.33 1.73 -12.90
CA LEU A 6 -6.50 2.42 -13.88
C LEU A 6 -6.58 1.69 -15.23
N PRO A 7 -6.97 2.37 -16.32
CA PRO A 7 -6.98 1.75 -17.64
C PRO A 7 -5.53 1.52 -18.09
N VAL A 8 -5.17 0.26 -18.27
CA VAL A 8 -3.86 -0.20 -18.76
C VAL A 8 -4.07 -1.35 -19.74
N GLU A 9 -3.13 -1.54 -20.66
CA GLU A 9 -3.12 -2.73 -21.53
C GLU A 9 -2.40 -3.88 -20.80
N PRO A 10 -3.11 -4.96 -20.41
CA PRO A 10 -2.50 -6.05 -19.64
C PRO A 10 -1.66 -6.97 -20.54
N VAL A 11 -0.44 -7.27 -20.11
CA VAL A 11 0.48 -8.24 -20.73
C VAL A 11 0.45 -9.58 -19.98
N ASP A 12 0.47 -9.54 -18.64
CA ASP A 12 0.44 -10.72 -17.78
C ASP A 12 -0.17 -10.37 -16.42
N VAL A 13 -1.27 -11.03 -16.03
CA VAL A 13 -1.97 -10.75 -14.77
C VAL A 13 -1.41 -11.50 -13.56
N THR A 14 -0.40 -12.35 -13.76
CA THR A 14 0.19 -13.17 -12.71
C THR A 14 0.82 -12.28 -11.62
N GLY A 15 0.44 -12.48 -10.36
CA GLY A 15 0.98 -11.73 -9.23
C GLY A 15 0.37 -10.34 -9.00
N ALA A 16 -0.66 -9.95 -9.77
CA ALA A 16 -1.34 -8.66 -9.57
C ALA A 16 -1.98 -8.54 -8.17
N GLY A 17 -2.60 -9.62 -7.67
CA GLY A 17 -3.21 -9.67 -6.35
C GLY A 17 -2.19 -9.59 -5.21
N ASP A 18 -1.08 -10.33 -5.33
CA ASP A 18 0.01 -10.26 -4.35
C ASP A 18 0.65 -8.87 -4.32
N THR A 19 0.82 -8.26 -5.49
CA THR A 19 1.32 -6.88 -5.63
C THR A 19 0.37 -5.89 -4.97
N PHE A 20 -0.94 -6.02 -5.23
CA PHE A 20 -1.95 -5.19 -4.58
C PHE A 20 -1.89 -5.31 -3.06
N GLY A 21 -1.88 -6.53 -2.53
CA GLY A 21 -1.85 -6.78 -1.09
C GLY A 21 -0.59 -6.21 -0.42
N ALA A 22 0.58 -6.48 -1.00
CA ALA A 22 1.84 -5.95 -0.49
C ALA A 22 1.90 -4.41 -0.54
N ALA A 23 1.46 -3.81 -1.64
CA ALA A 23 1.43 -2.36 -1.81
C ALA A 23 0.41 -1.69 -0.89
N LEU A 24 -0.72 -2.33 -0.60
CA LEU A 24 -1.73 -1.82 0.34
C LEU A 24 -1.19 -1.77 1.77
N VAL A 25 -0.57 -2.86 2.24
CA VAL A 25 0.04 -2.92 3.58
C VAL A 25 1.17 -1.89 3.69
N HIS A 26 2.02 -1.77 2.67
CA HIS A 26 3.07 -0.76 2.62
C HIS A 26 2.51 0.66 2.73
N ALA A 27 1.52 0.99 1.88
CA ALA A 27 0.97 2.34 1.83
C ALA A 27 0.14 2.68 3.09
N LEU A 28 -0.56 1.71 3.68
CA LEU A 28 -1.22 1.91 4.98
C LEU A 28 -0.21 2.30 6.06
N ASN A 29 0.93 1.62 6.14
CA ASN A 29 1.97 1.95 7.13
C ASN A 29 2.60 3.33 6.92
N VAL A 30 2.63 3.84 5.69
CA VAL A 30 3.23 5.14 5.35
C VAL A 30 2.23 6.29 5.54
N THR A 31 0.95 6.04 5.30
CA THR A 31 -0.05 7.11 5.12
C THR A 31 -1.10 7.15 6.23
N ASP A 32 -1.36 6.00 6.87
CA ASP A 32 -2.48 5.81 7.80
C ASP A 32 -3.86 6.19 7.20
N ASP A 33 -3.96 6.23 5.87
CA ASP A 33 -5.18 6.53 5.12
C ASP A 33 -5.48 5.37 4.16
N LEU A 34 -6.59 4.69 4.42
CA LEU A 34 -7.02 3.53 3.63
C LEU A 34 -7.36 3.88 2.18
N ARG A 35 -7.90 5.06 1.90
CA ARG A 35 -8.23 5.51 0.54
C ARG A 35 -6.96 5.82 -0.24
N ALA A 36 -6.00 6.52 0.38
CA ALA A 36 -4.71 6.80 -0.22
C ALA A 36 -3.93 5.51 -0.50
N ALA A 37 -3.92 4.60 0.47
CA ALA A 37 -3.29 3.29 0.34
C ALA A 37 -3.93 2.42 -0.75
N ALA A 38 -5.27 2.40 -0.83
CA ALA A 38 -5.97 1.69 -1.90
C ALA A 38 -5.68 2.29 -3.29
N GLY A 39 -5.52 3.61 -3.40
CA GLY A 39 -5.08 4.28 -4.63
C GLY A 39 -3.67 3.84 -5.06
N PHE A 40 -2.74 3.82 -4.12
CA PHE A 40 -1.36 3.36 -4.35
C PHE A 40 -1.32 1.87 -4.75
N ALA A 41 -2.04 1.02 -4.04
CA ALA A 41 -2.11 -0.42 -4.30
C ALA A 41 -2.69 -0.73 -5.69
N ASN A 42 -3.76 -0.02 -6.08
CA ASN A 42 -4.36 -0.14 -7.40
C ASN A 42 -3.37 0.27 -8.51
N ALA A 43 -2.59 1.33 -8.30
CA ALA A 43 -1.55 1.74 -9.24
C ALA A 43 -0.41 0.72 -9.35
N ALA A 44 0.03 0.16 -8.22
CA ALA A 44 1.06 -0.88 -8.20
C ALA A 44 0.61 -2.14 -8.97
N ALA A 45 -0.61 -2.62 -8.73
CA ALA A 45 -1.18 -3.77 -9.43
C ALA A 45 -1.37 -3.49 -10.93
N SER A 46 -1.87 -2.30 -11.28
CA SER A 46 -2.05 -1.91 -12.68
C SER A 46 -0.72 -1.82 -13.43
N ARG A 47 0.35 -1.36 -12.77
CA ARG A 47 1.70 -1.41 -13.33
C ARG A 47 2.20 -2.85 -13.48
N ALA A 48 1.98 -3.71 -12.48
CA ALA A 48 2.43 -5.10 -12.52
C ALA A 48 1.87 -5.84 -13.74
N VAL A 49 0.58 -5.63 -14.06
CA VAL A 49 -0.05 -6.34 -15.18
C VAL A 49 0.48 -5.94 -16.56
N THR A 50 1.17 -4.80 -16.67
CA THR A 50 1.83 -4.36 -17.92
C THR A 50 3.20 -5.02 -18.14
N LEU A 51 3.66 -5.85 -17.21
CA LEU A 51 5.00 -6.46 -17.22
C LEU A 51 4.91 -7.99 -17.12
N LEU A 52 5.78 -8.69 -17.85
CA LEU A 52 5.79 -10.15 -17.89
C LEU A 52 6.31 -10.79 -16.59
N GLY A 53 5.54 -11.74 -16.02
CA GLY A 53 5.95 -12.65 -14.95
C GLY A 53 5.51 -12.24 -13.54
N ALA A 54 5.31 -13.23 -12.66
CA ALA A 54 4.77 -13.05 -11.30
C ALA A 54 5.53 -12.09 -10.36
N ARG A 55 6.81 -11.82 -10.64
CA ARG A 55 7.67 -10.95 -9.82
C ARG A 55 7.80 -9.54 -10.40
N SER A 56 7.18 -9.28 -11.53
CA SER A 56 7.26 -7.99 -12.22
C SER A 56 6.61 -6.85 -11.43
N GLY A 57 5.72 -7.19 -10.50
CA GLY A 57 5.08 -6.25 -9.58
C GLY A 57 5.96 -5.73 -8.44
N VAL A 58 7.15 -6.30 -8.23
CA VAL A 58 8.14 -5.72 -7.29
C VAL A 58 8.61 -4.37 -7.85
N ALA A 59 8.27 -3.29 -7.17
CA ALA A 59 8.58 -1.93 -7.58
C ALA A 59 9.03 -1.10 -6.38
N ALA A 60 9.90 -0.12 -6.61
CA ALA A 60 10.18 0.87 -5.58
C ALA A 60 8.96 1.78 -5.39
N HIS A 61 8.79 2.33 -4.19
CA HIS A 61 7.70 3.29 -3.91
C HIS A 61 7.68 4.46 -4.92
N ALA A 62 8.86 4.96 -5.30
CA ALA A 62 9.00 6.03 -6.27
C ALA A 62 8.50 5.66 -7.69
N ASP A 63 8.64 4.39 -8.10
CA ASP A 63 8.18 3.93 -9.41
C ASP A 63 6.65 3.92 -9.48
N VAL A 64 6.00 3.51 -8.40
CA VAL A 64 4.54 3.52 -8.29
C VAL A 64 4.03 4.97 -8.29
N LEU A 65 4.68 5.88 -7.56
CA LEU A 65 4.33 7.31 -7.60
C LEU A 65 4.54 7.91 -9.00
N ALA A 66 5.62 7.56 -9.69
CA ALA A 66 5.86 8.00 -11.06
C ALA A 66 4.75 7.50 -11.99
N PHE A 67 4.35 6.23 -11.84
CA PHE A 67 3.24 5.66 -12.58
C PHE A 67 1.92 6.38 -12.29
N MET A 68 1.62 6.70 -11.03
CA MET A 68 0.45 7.48 -10.65
C MET A 68 0.45 8.87 -11.29
N ARG A 69 1.58 9.60 -11.28
CA ARG A 69 1.70 10.91 -11.95
C ARG A 69 1.47 10.81 -13.45
N ALA A 70 2.02 9.78 -14.10
CA ALA A 70 1.83 9.56 -15.53
C ALA A 70 0.36 9.33 -15.90
N HIS A 71 -0.45 8.82 -14.97
CA HIS A 71 -1.89 8.59 -15.16
C HIS A 71 -2.76 9.69 -14.52
N GLY A 72 -2.18 10.82 -14.13
CA GLY A 72 -2.92 11.95 -13.56
C GLY A 72 -3.54 11.70 -12.18
N LEU A 73 -3.04 10.70 -11.44
CA LEU A 73 -3.51 10.40 -10.09
C LEU A 73 -2.81 11.25 -9.04
N PRO A 74 -3.50 11.58 -7.93
CA PRO A 74 -2.90 12.28 -6.81
C PRO A 74 -1.79 11.44 -6.18
N THR A 75 -0.61 12.05 -6.00
CA THR A 75 0.55 11.43 -5.34
C THR A 75 0.85 11.96 -3.95
N ASP A 76 0.08 12.96 -3.52
CA ASP A 76 0.19 13.48 -2.16
C ASP A 76 -0.59 12.52 -1.25
N LEU A 77 0.14 11.60 -0.65
CA LEU A 77 -0.44 10.65 0.28
C LEU A 77 -0.59 11.38 1.63
N PRO A 78 -1.81 11.70 2.07
CA PRO A 78 -2.01 12.44 3.31
C PRO A 78 -1.41 11.66 4.48
N THR A 79 -0.64 12.34 5.33
CA THR A 79 -0.06 11.76 6.56
C THR A 79 -0.91 12.09 7.79
N SER A 80 -2.21 12.24 7.63
CA SER A 80 -3.12 12.59 8.73
C SER A 80 -4.14 11.48 8.93
N PRO A 81 -4.35 11.01 10.18
CA PRO A 81 -5.37 10.01 10.46
C PRO A 81 -6.73 10.60 10.08
N THR A 82 -7.39 10.00 9.09
CA THR A 82 -8.74 10.40 8.71
C THR A 82 -9.71 10.16 9.88
N PRO A 83 -10.61 11.11 10.20
CA PRO A 83 -11.55 11.00 11.33
C PRO A 83 -12.63 9.92 11.16
N ASP A 84 -12.68 9.23 10.02
CA ASP A 84 -13.61 8.13 9.70
C ASP A 84 -13.00 6.72 9.90
N ALA A 85 -11.77 6.63 10.43
CA ALA A 85 -11.22 5.35 10.83
C ALA A 85 -11.98 4.82 12.06
N ASP A 86 -12.75 3.75 11.86
CA ASP A 86 -13.29 2.89 12.92
C ASP A 86 -12.19 2.68 13.99
N PRO A 87 -12.42 2.99 15.29
CA PRO A 87 -11.37 2.94 16.30
C PRO A 87 -10.71 1.57 16.28
N ALA A 88 -9.43 1.54 15.91
CA ALA A 88 -8.64 0.33 15.88
C ALA A 88 -8.83 -0.46 17.19
N PRO A 89 -9.09 -1.78 17.16
CA PRO A 89 -9.11 -2.57 18.38
C PRO A 89 -7.73 -2.46 19.03
N GLY A 90 -7.74 -1.94 20.26
CA GLY A 90 -6.54 -1.56 21.00
C GLY A 90 -5.43 -2.61 20.89
N SER A 91 -4.28 -2.16 20.41
CA SER A 91 -3.05 -2.93 20.49
C SER A 91 -2.76 -3.25 21.96
N PRO A 92 -2.61 -4.51 22.38
CA PRO A 92 -2.19 -4.80 23.74
C PRO A 92 -0.73 -4.36 23.90
N ALA A 93 -0.51 -3.43 24.82
CA ALA A 93 0.80 -2.95 25.21
C ALA A 93 1.77 -4.12 25.46
N ALA A 94 2.97 -4.03 24.89
CA ALA A 94 4.07 -4.94 25.18
C ALA A 94 4.35 -4.97 26.70
N PRO A 95 4.61 -6.14 27.32
CA PRO A 95 4.91 -6.21 28.74
C PRO A 95 6.27 -5.57 29.05
N PRO A 96 6.43 -4.86 30.19
CA PRO A 96 7.70 -4.28 30.57
C PRO A 96 8.74 -5.38 30.89
N THR A 97 9.94 -5.21 30.33
CA THR A 97 11.13 -6.01 30.65
C THR A 97 11.55 -5.73 32.09
N THR A 98 11.23 -6.63 33.02
CA THR A 98 11.82 -6.62 34.36
C THR A 98 13.24 -7.17 34.28
N GLU A 99 14.23 -6.29 34.33
CA GLU A 99 15.61 -6.66 34.67
C GLU A 99 15.63 -7.26 36.08
N ARG A 100 16.00 -8.54 36.20
CA ARG A 100 16.36 -9.13 37.48
C ARG A 100 17.82 -8.83 37.77
N HIS A 101 18.06 -7.94 38.73
CA HIS A 101 19.30 -7.88 39.50
C HIS A 101 19.58 -9.26 40.09
N ALA A 102 20.73 -9.83 39.74
CA ALA A 102 21.36 -10.91 40.49
C ALA A 102 22.37 -10.27 41.46
N THR A 103 22.15 -10.49 42.76
CA THR A 103 23.14 -10.34 43.82
C THR A 103 23.39 -11.72 44.41
#